data_AF-A0AAW9B938-F1
#
_entry.id   AF-A0AAW9B938-F1
#
_cell.length_a   1.000
_cell.length_b   1.000
_cell.length_c   1.000
_cell.angle_alpha   90.00
_cell.angle_beta   90.00
_cell.angle_gamma   90.00
#
_symmetry.space_group_name_H-M   'P 1'
#
loop_
_entity.id
_entity.type
_entity.pdbx_description
1 polymer ?
#
loop_
_entity_poly.entity_id
_entity_poly.type
_entity_poly.pdbx_seq_one_letter_code
_entity_poly.pdbx_strand_id
1 'polypeptide(L)'
;QILVANSTRGWLVFYYEDQLIEFEIQRDAAFLTELQETALQFWELVQTKKEPSKCPEQDCFVPKGEAQYRWTSLSRQYCSAHAEVVRLENHIKSLKEEMRDAQSKLVAMMGNYAHADYAGVKLSRYMMAGTVDYKQLATDKLGELDEQVLAAYRKAPQERLRISTNKPEQPVE
;
A
#
# COMPACT_ATOMS: atom_id res chain seq x y z
N GLN A 1 31.71 22.64 -22.18
CA GLN A 1 33.11 22.21 -22.42
C GLN A 1 33.58 22.57 -23.83
N ILE A 2 32.91 22.11 -24.90
CA ILE A 2 33.24 22.45 -26.31
C ILE A 2 33.34 23.98 -26.53
N LEU A 3 32.40 24.75 -25.97
CA LEU A 3 32.43 26.23 -26.01
C LEU A 3 33.71 26.81 -25.39
N VAL A 4 34.02 26.40 -24.16
CA VAL A 4 35.14 26.93 -23.35
C VAL A 4 36.51 26.55 -23.95
N ALA A 5 36.65 25.32 -24.43
CA ALA A 5 37.87 24.84 -25.06
C ALA A 5 38.04 25.33 -26.52
N ASN A 6 37.06 26.09 -27.04
CA ASN A 6 36.98 26.49 -28.44
C ASN A 6 37.18 25.32 -29.43
N SER A 7 36.71 24.13 -29.06
CA SER A 7 36.82 22.94 -29.90
C SER A 7 35.70 22.89 -30.93
N THR A 8 35.94 22.21 -32.04
CA THR A 8 34.95 21.91 -33.08
C THR A 8 34.11 20.68 -32.76
N ARG A 9 34.56 19.83 -31.83
CA ARG A 9 33.88 18.59 -31.42
C ARG A 9 34.30 18.13 -30.03
N GLY A 10 33.54 17.23 -29.43
CA GLY A 10 33.86 16.54 -28.18
C GLY A 10 33.48 15.06 -28.26
N TRP A 11 34.03 14.25 -27.36
CA TRP A 11 33.73 12.82 -27.27
C TRP A 11 33.04 12.54 -25.94
N LEU A 12 31.89 11.86 -26.01
CA LEU A 12 31.21 11.30 -24.85
C LEU A 12 31.45 9.79 -24.85
N VAL A 13 32.16 9.29 -23.85
CA VAL A 13 32.58 7.89 -23.78
C VAL A 13 31.95 7.24 -22.57
N PHE A 14 31.25 6.13 -22.78
CA PHE A 14 30.75 5.25 -21.73
C PHE A 14 31.62 3.99 -21.66
N TYR A 15 32.00 3.60 -20.46
CA TYR A 15 32.79 2.39 -20.21
C TYR A 15 32.04 1.48 -19.24
N TYR A 16 31.84 0.21 -19.61
CA TYR A 16 31.21 -0.81 -18.78
C TYR A 16 31.71 -2.21 -19.16
N GLU A 17 32.17 -2.99 -18.18
CA GLU A 17 32.64 -4.39 -18.36
C GLU A 17 33.53 -4.60 -19.60
N ASP A 18 34.62 -3.83 -19.68
CA ASP A 18 35.61 -3.85 -20.79
C ASP A 18 35.05 -3.48 -22.18
N GLN A 19 33.79 -3.02 -22.24
CA GLN A 19 33.19 -2.42 -23.42
C GLN A 19 33.25 -0.90 -23.33
N LEU A 20 33.63 -0.28 -24.44
CA LEU A 20 33.76 1.15 -24.58
C LEU A 20 32.87 1.63 -25.73
N ILE A 21 31.94 2.53 -25.43
CA ILE A 21 30.99 3.11 -26.38
C ILE A 21 31.30 4.60 -26.49
N GLU A 22 31.69 5.04 -27.68
CA GLU A 22 32.04 6.43 -27.97
C GLU A 22 30.96 7.11 -28.80
N PHE A 23 30.62 8.35 -28.43
CA PHE A 23 29.73 9.22 -29.16
C PHE A 23 30.46 10.52 -29.51
N GLU A 24 30.57 10.81 -30.80
CA GLU A 24 31.11 12.08 -31.28
C GLU A 24 30.01 13.16 -31.23
N ILE A 25 30.27 14.22 -30.49
CA ILE A 25 29.37 15.38 -30.35
C ILE A 25 29.97 16.55 -31.13
N GLN A 26 29.31 16.94 -32.21
CA GLN A 26 29.72 18.11 -33.00
C GLN A 26 29.41 19.41 -32.28
N ARG A 27 30.19 20.45 -32.58
CA ARG A 27 29.88 21.81 -32.12
C ARG A 27 28.63 22.32 -32.80
N ASP A 28 27.60 22.58 -32.00
CA ASP A 28 26.38 23.26 -32.45
C ASP A 28 26.44 24.75 -32.06
N ALA A 29 26.58 25.63 -33.05
CA ALA A 29 26.70 27.06 -32.79
C ALA A 29 25.39 27.69 -32.26
N ALA A 30 24.24 27.20 -32.70
CA ALA A 30 22.94 27.72 -32.27
C ALA A 30 22.69 27.35 -30.80
N PHE A 31 22.88 26.08 -30.45
CA PHE A 31 22.77 25.61 -29.07
C PHE A 31 23.76 26.31 -28.14
N LEU A 32 25.00 26.54 -28.58
CA LEU A 32 25.99 27.24 -27.75
C LEU A 32 25.64 28.71 -27.49
N THR A 33 24.96 29.37 -28.43
CA THR A 33 24.49 30.74 -28.26
C THR A 33 23.37 30.79 -27.23
N GLU A 34 22.36 29.92 -27.37
CA GLU A 34 21.26 29.76 -26.40
C GLU A 34 21.78 29.39 -25.00
N LEU A 35 22.75 28.47 -24.92
CA LEU A 35 23.37 28.08 -23.66
C LEU A 35 24.04 29.27 -22.97
N GLN A 36 24.75 30.12 -23.73
CA GLN A 36 25.43 31.29 -23.18
C GLN A 36 24.43 32.34 -22.68
N GLU A 37 23.38 32.63 -23.46
CA GLU A 37 22.32 33.55 -23.05
C GLU A 37 21.62 33.05 -21.77
N THR A 38 21.23 31.78 -21.75
CA THR A 38 20.56 31.15 -20.60
C THR A 38 21.48 31.13 -19.37
N ALA A 39 22.76 30.82 -19.55
CA ALA A 39 23.74 30.81 -18.46
C ALA A 39 23.96 32.21 -17.87
N LEU A 40 23.98 33.26 -18.71
CA LEU A 40 24.08 34.65 -18.25
C LEU A 40 22.83 35.09 -17.48
N GLN A 41 21.64 34.74 -17.97
CA GLN A 41 20.38 35.01 -17.26
C GLN A 41 20.36 34.31 -15.89
N PHE A 42 20.77 33.05 -15.84
CA PHE A 42 20.91 32.31 -14.58
C PHE A 42 21.93 32.96 -13.65
N TRP A 43 23.09 33.37 -14.19
CA TRP A 43 24.15 33.99 -13.40
C TRP A 43 23.70 35.33 -12.78
N GLU A 44 22.90 36.12 -13.49
CA GLU A 44 22.29 37.35 -12.97
C GLU A 44 21.35 37.05 -11.79
N LEU A 45 20.53 35.99 -11.88
CA LEU A 45 19.66 35.57 -10.77
C LEU A 45 20.47 35.14 -9.54
N VAL A 46 21.60 34.46 -9.75
CA VAL A 46 22.53 34.08 -8.67
C VAL A 46 23.15 35.32 -8.02
N GLN A 47 23.66 36.27 -8.81
CA GLN A 47 24.28 37.50 -8.28
C GLN A 47 23.27 38.38 -7.51
N THR A 48 22.04 38.48 -8.02
CA THR A 48 20.96 39.26 -7.40
C THR A 48 20.26 38.54 -6.26
N LYS A 49 20.61 37.27 -5.99
CA LYS A 49 19.94 36.38 -5.02
C LYS A 49 18.43 36.31 -5.23
N LYS A 50 17.97 36.51 -6.46
CA LYS A 50 16.56 36.46 -6.81
C LYS A 50 16.22 35.04 -7.24
N GLU A 51 15.37 34.38 -6.46
CA GLU A 51 14.87 33.05 -6.83
C GLU A 51 14.22 33.11 -8.23
N PRO A 52 14.51 32.14 -9.12
CA PRO A 52 13.76 31.95 -10.34
C PRO A 52 12.27 31.77 -10.04
N SER A 53 11.42 32.07 -11.02
CA SER A 53 9.99 31.81 -10.90
C SER A 53 9.74 30.33 -10.62
N LYS A 54 8.95 30.04 -9.59
CA LYS A 54 8.61 28.66 -9.23
C LYS A 54 7.86 27.97 -10.37
N CYS A 55 8.19 26.71 -10.62
CA CYS A 55 7.49 25.82 -11.53
C CYS A 55 6.47 24.99 -10.72
N PRO A 56 5.15 25.25 -10.81
CA PRO A 56 4.16 24.58 -9.95
C PRO A 56 4.12 23.05 -10.08
N GLU A 57 4.56 22.51 -11.21
CA GLU A 57 4.58 21.05 -11.47
C GLU A 57 5.78 20.35 -10.82
N GLN A 58 6.84 21.09 -10.48
CA GLN A 58 8.10 20.55 -9.95
C GLN A 58 8.42 21.05 -8.54
N ASP A 59 7.98 22.26 -8.19
CA ASP A 59 8.29 22.91 -6.93
C ASP A 59 7.23 22.67 -5.86
N CYS A 60 7.68 22.56 -4.61
CA CYS A 60 6.79 22.44 -3.47
C CYS A 60 5.94 23.71 -3.30
N PHE A 61 4.64 23.51 -3.12
CA PHE A 61 3.73 24.57 -2.68
C PHE A 61 4.11 25.02 -1.26
N VAL A 62 4.47 26.30 -1.14
CA VAL A 62 4.73 26.94 0.15
C VAL A 62 3.67 28.03 0.34
N PRO A 63 2.70 27.83 1.24
CA PRO A 63 1.67 28.82 1.47
C PRO A 63 2.30 30.07 2.09
N LYS A 64 1.88 31.25 1.62
CA LYS A 64 2.34 32.56 2.12
C LYS A 64 1.15 33.40 2.59
N GLY A 65 1.37 34.31 3.54
CA GLY A 65 0.35 35.23 4.04
C GLY A 65 -0.82 34.51 4.72
N GLU A 66 -2.06 34.90 4.40
CA GLU A 66 -3.27 34.32 5.00
C GLU A 66 -3.37 32.79 4.78
N ALA A 67 -2.96 32.31 3.60
CA ALA A 67 -2.98 30.89 3.29
C ALA A 67 -2.08 30.07 4.23
N GLN A 68 -0.97 30.65 4.73
CA GLN A 68 -0.07 29.99 5.66
C GLN A 68 -0.75 29.72 7.01
N TYR A 69 -1.50 30.70 7.53
CA TYR A 69 -2.24 30.54 8.79
C TYR A 69 -3.34 29.49 8.65
N ARG A 70 -4.10 29.54 7.55
CA ARG A 70 -5.15 28.54 7.26
C ARG A 70 -4.57 27.14 7.11
N TRP A 71 -3.50 26.99 6.35
CA TRP A 71 -2.80 25.72 6.18
C TRP A 71 -2.29 25.15 7.49
N THR A 72 -1.69 26.00 8.34
CA THR A 72 -1.17 25.59 9.65
C THR A 72 -2.30 25.09 10.56
N SER A 73 -3.42 25.81 10.61
CA SER A 73 -4.58 25.43 11.42
C SER A 73 -5.16 24.08 10.96
N LEU A 74 -5.41 23.94 9.66
CA LEU A 74 -5.94 22.70 9.07
C LEU A 74 -4.99 21.51 9.25
N SER A 75 -3.69 21.74 9.09
CA SER A 75 -2.67 20.69 9.28
C SER A 75 -2.68 20.19 10.72
N ARG A 76 -2.79 21.08 11.72
CA ARG A 76 -2.87 20.65 13.13
C ARG A 76 -4.12 19.82 13.40
N GLN A 77 -5.27 20.25 12.88
CA GLN A 77 -6.52 19.50 13.04
C GLN A 77 -6.40 18.11 12.41
N TYR A 78 -5.88 18.03 11.19
CA TYR A 78 -5.67 16.77 10.49
C TYR A 78 -4.70 15.84 11.26
N CYS A 79 -3.54 16.35 11.68
CA CYS A 79 -2.57 15.55 12.41
C CYS A 79 -3.12 15.02 13.74
N SER A 80 -3.88 15.84 14.47
CA SER A 80 -4.54 15.43 15.70
C SER A 80 -5.57 14.32 15.46
N ALA A 81 -6.45 14.50 14.48
CA ALA A 81 -7.45 13.50 14.13
C ALA A 81 -6.81 12.19 13.64
N HIS A 82 -5.76 12.27 12.82
CA HIS A 82 -5.03 11.11 12.34
C HIS A 82 -4.36 10.34 13.49
N ALA A 83 -3.73 11.04 14.44
CA ALA A 83 -3.12 10.39 15.60
C ALA A 83 -4.15 9.62 16.43
N GLU A 84 -5.36 10.17 16.58
CA GLU A 84 -6.45 9.51 17.30
C GLU A 84 -6.99 8.29 16.55
N VAL A 85 -7.13 8.38 15.22
CA VAL A 85 -7.50 7.24 14.37
C VAL A 85 -6.49 6.10 14.55
N VAL A 86 -5.19 6.38 14.44
CA VAL A 86 -4.13 5.37 14.63
C VAL A 86 -4.20 4.75 16.02
N ARG A 87 -4.44 5.56 17.06
CA ARG A 87 -4.59 5.06 18.43
C ARG A 87 -5.77 4.09 18.57
N LEU A 88 -6.92 4.45 18.01
CA LEU A 88 -8.14 3.64 18.05
C LEU A 88 -8.00 2.36 17.23
N GLU A 89 -7.37 2.42 16.05
CA GLU A 89 -7.11 1.24 15.22
C GLU A 89 -6.21 0.23 15.95
N ASN A 90 -5.15 0.71 16.62
CA ASN A 90 -4.30 -0.14 17.44
C ASN A 90 -5.09 -0.77 18.60
N HIS A 91 -5.95 0.01 19.26
CA HIS A 91 -6.80 -0.51 20.34
C HIS A 91 -7.79 -1.58 19.84
N ILE A 92 -8.42 -1.35 18.69
CA ILE A 92 -9.30 -2.33 18.02
C ILE A 92 -8.53 -3.61 17.69
N LYS A 93 -7.27 -3.49 17.25
CA LYS A 93 -6.42 -4.65 16.95
C LYS A 93 -6.15 -5.48 18.20
N SER A 94 -5.79 -4.84 19.32
CA SER A 94 -5.61 -5.52 20.61
C SER A 94 -6.88 -6.22 21.07
N LEU A 95 -8.03 -5.55 21.03
CA LEU A 95 -9.31 -6.15 21.40
C LEU A 95 -9.66 -7.36 20.51
N LYS A 96 -9.36 -7.31 19.20
CA LYS A 96 -9.53 -8.46 18.29
C LYS A 96 -8.60 -9.62 18.61
N GLU A 97 -7.43 -9.37 19.18
CA GLU A 97 -6.52 -10.43 19.66
C GLU A 97 -7.06 -11.05 20.95
N GLU A 98 -7.51 -10.24 21.91
CA GLU A 98 -8.18 -10.71 23.14
C GLU A 98 -9.45 -11.53 22.82
N MET A 99 -10.28 -11.07 21.89
CA MET A 99 -11.46 -11.82 21.43
C MET A 99 -11.08 -13.18 20.84
N ARG A 100 -9.99 -13.26 20.06
CA ARG A 100 -9.52 -14.52 19.47
C ARG A 100 -8.98 -15.49 20.52
N ASP A 101 -8.26 -14.99 21.52
CA ASP A 101 -7.79 -15.80 22.64
C ASP A 101 -8.96 -16.32 23.48
N ALA A 102 -9.91 -15.44 23.84
CA ALA A 102 -11.14 -15.82 24.55
C ALA A 102 -11.96 -16.84 23.76
N GLN A 103 -12.13 -16.64 22.45
CA GLN A 103 -12.78 -17.61 21.56
C GLN A 103 -12.08 -18.97 21.61
N SER A 104 -10.75 -19.01 21.52
CA SER A 104 -9.98 -20.25 21.54
C SER A 104 -10.16 -21.01 22.85
N LYS A 105 -10.15 -20.30 23.98
CA LYS A 105 -10.41 -20.86 25.31
C LYS A 105 -11.84 -21.41 25.44
N LEU A 106 -12.83 -20.68 24.96
CA LEU A 106 -14.22 -21.13 24.97
C LEU A 106 -14.44 -22.37 24.10
N VAL A 107 -13.81 -22.45 22.93
CA VAL A 107 -13.86 -23.63 22.06
C VAL A 107 -13.18 -24.83 22.72
N ALA A 108 -12.07 -24.63 23.41
CA ALA A 108 -11.40 -25.68 24.18
C ALA A 108 -12.30 -26.20 25.31
N MET A 109 -12.97 -25.31 26.05
CA MET A 109 -13.94 -25.69 27.09
C MET A 109 -15.16 -26.42 26.53
N MET A 110 -15.62 -26.04 25.33
CA MET A 110 -16.73 -26.72 24.64
C MET A 110 -16.38 -28.17 24.25
N GLY A 111 -15.10 -28.55 24.18
CA GLY A 111 -14.68 -29.92 23.91
C GLY A 111 -15.29 -30.51 22.63
N ASN A 112 -16.02 -31.62 22.76
CA ASN A 112 -16.67 -32.32 21.65
C ASN A 112 -18.13 -31.90 21.42
N TYR A 113 -18.67 -30.97 22.22
CA TYR A 113 -20.05 -30.52 22.06
C TYR A 113 -20.19 -29.67 20.79
N ALA A 114 -21.27 -29.91 20.04
CA ALA A 114 -21.50 -29.20 18.77
C ALA A 114 -22.03 -27.77 18.98
N HIS A 115 -22.66 -27.49 20.12
CA HIS A 115 -23.30 -26.21 20.42
C HIS A 115 -23.09 -25.88 21.90
N ALA A 116 -22.82 -24.62 22.21
CA ALA A 116 -22.84 -24.07 23.55
C ALA A 116 -23.53 -22.69 23.52
N ASP A 117 -24.50 -22.47 24.40
CA ASP A 117 -25.17 -21.19 24.57
C ASP A 117 -25.20 -20.90 26.06
N TYR A 118 -24.32 -20.00 26.49
CA TYR A 118 -24.16 -19.66 27.90
C TYR A 118 -23.57 -18.25 28.05
N ALA A 119 -24.03 -17.51 29.06
CA ALA A 119 -23.55 -16.18 29.41
C ALA A 119 -23.49 -15.18 28.23
N GLY A 120 -24.48 -15.22 27.32
CA GLY A 120 -24.58 -14.30 26.19
C GLY A 120 -23.67 -14.62 24.99
N VAL A 121 -22.91 -15.72 25.06
CA VAL A 121 -22.07 -16.20 23.96
C VAL A 121 -22.63 -17.50 23.42
N LYS A 122 -23.07 -17.46 22.15
CA LYS A 122 -23.49 -18.65 21.40
C LYS A 122 -22.37 -19.11 20.49
N LEU A 123 -21.90 -20.33 20.73
CA LEU A 123 -20.90 -21.05 19.97
C LEU A 123 -21.57 -22.23 19.27
N SER A 124 -21.40 -22.33 17.97
CA SER A 124 -21.82 -23.49 17.21
C SER A 124 -20.66 -23.99 16.35
N ARG A 125 -20.30 -25.26 16.50
CA ARG A 125 -19.37 -25.97 15.64
C ARG A 125 -20.18 -26.62 14.51
N TYR A 126 -19.98 -26.13 13.29
CA TYR A 126 -20.55 -26.74 12.10
C TYR A 126 -19.44 -27.33 11.25
N MET A 127 -19.60 -28.60 10.85
CA MET A 127 -18.77 -29.21 9.82
C MET A 127 -19.26 -28.73 8.46
N MET A 128 -18.52 -27.83 7.82
CA MET A 128 -18.79 -27.45 6.43
C MET A 128 -18.15 -28.51 5.52
N ALA A 129 -18.91 -29.01 4.54
CA ALA A 129 -18.34 -29.83 3.48
C ALA A 129 -17.19 -29.05 2.82
N GLY A 130 -16.00 -29.66 2.73
CA GLY A 130 -14.82 -29.00 2.19
C GLY A 130 -15.00 -28.56 0.74
N THR A 131 -14.27 -27.52 0.33
CA THR A 131 -14.30 -27.00 -1.03
C THR A 131 -13.81 -28.06 -2.02
N VAL A 132 -14.57 -28.28 -3.09
CA VAL A 132 -14.21 -29.20 -4.18
C VAL A 132 -13.04 -28.61 -4.97
N ASP A 133 -11.98 -29.39 -5.20
CA ASP A 133 -10.87 -28.99 -6.08
C ASP A 133 -11.22 -29.24 -7.55
N TYR A 134 -11.84 -28.23 -8.18
CA TYR A 134 -12.27 -28.29 -9.57
C TYR A 134 -11.10 -28.45 -10.56
N LYS A 135 -9.86 -28.10 -10.17
CA LYS A 135 -8.70 -28.19 -11.06
C LYS A 135 -8.21 -29.64 -11.19
N GLN A 136 -8.15 -30.37 -10.08
CA GLN A 136 -7.90 -31.81 -10.10
C GLN A 136 -9.05 -32.55 -10.80
N LEU A 137 -10.29 -32.20 -10.48
CA LEU A 137 -11.47 -32.83 -11.08
C LEU A 137 -11.57 -32.61 -12.61
N ALA A 138 -11.24 -31.42 -13.11
CA ALA A 138 -11.22 -31.17 -14.56
C ALA A 138 -10.13 -31.98 -15.28
N THR A 139 -9.02 -32.28 -14.61
CA THR A 139 -7.92 -33.06 -15.20
C THR A 139 -8.29 -34.55 -15.29
N ASP A 140 -9.00 -35.09 -14.29
CA ASP A 140 -9.25 -36.53 -14.18
C ASP A 140 -10.58 -36.99 -14.82
N LYS A 141 -11.55 -36.10 -15.04
CA LYS A 141 -12.95 -36.50 -15.34
C LYS A 141 -13.65 -35.68 -16.43
N LEU A 142 -12.94 -35.20 -17.45
CA LEU A 142 -13.44 -34.33 -18.54
C LEU A 142 -14.54 -34.93 -19.47
N GLY A 143 -15.50 -35.71 -18.94
CA GLY A 143 -16.66 -36.22 -19.68
C GLY A 143 -17.86 -36.64 -18.81
N GLU A 144 -17.69 -36.96 -17.52
CA GLU A 144 -18.79 -37.39 -16.65
C GLU A 144 -18.69 -36.75 -15.26
N LEU A 145 -19.51 -35.73 -15.03
CA LEU A 145 -19.60 -34.97 -13.79
C LEU A 145 -20.92 -35.31 -13.08
N ASP A 146 -20.82 -36.11 -12.01
CA ASP A 146 -21.93 -36.42 -11.10
C ASP A 146 -21.54 -36.10 -9.63
N GLU A 147 -22.52 -35.91 -8.74
CA GLU A 147 -22.33 -35.48 -7.35
C GLU A 147 -21.47 -36.45 -6.52
N GLN A 148 -21.51 -37.74 -6.85
CA GLN A 148 -20.64 -38.76 -6.25
C GLN A 148 -19.17 -38.61 -6.65
N VAL A 149 -18.91 -38.18 -7.89
CA VAL A 149 -17.55 -37.91 -8.40
C VAL A 149 -16.99 -36.65 -7.75
N LEU A 150 -17.83 -35.63 -7.54
CA LEU A 150 -17.46 -34.39 -6.85
C LEU A 150 -17.07 -34.60 -5.37
N ALA A 151 -17.68 -35.58 -4.69
CA ALA A 151 -17.39 -35.86 -3.28
C ALA A 151 -15.94 -36.36 -3.05
N ALA A 152 -15.36 -37.09 -4.01
CA ALA A 152 -14.00 -37.65 -3.91
C ALA A 152 -12.88 -36.59 -3.98
N TYR A 153 -13.14 -35.45 -4.63
CA TYR A 153 -12.18 -34.34 -4.78
C TYR A 153 -12.45 -33.18 -3.80
N ARG A 154 -13.27 -33.41 -2.76
CA ARG A 154 -13.44 -32.43 -1.68
C ARG A 154 -12.17 -32.35 -0.85
N LYS A 155 -11.67 -31.14 -0.62
CA LYS A 155 -10.62 -30.90 0.38
C LYS A 155 -11.12 -31.32 1.75
N ALA A 156 -10.20 -31.61 2.67
CA ALA A 156 -10.54 -31.97 4.04
C ALA A 156 -11.55 -30.96 4.62
N PRO A 157 -12.63 -31.43 5.28
CA PRO A 157 -13.61 -30.53 5.89
C PRO A 157 -12.90 -29.58 6.84
N GLN A 158 -13.13 -28.28 6.65
CA GLN A 158 -12.56 -27.25 7.50
C GLN A 158 -13.56 -26.90 8.59
N GLU A 159 -13.12 -26.95 9.84
CA GLU A 159 -13.89 -26.43 10.95
C GLU A 159 -14.07 -24.91 10.77
N ARG A 160 -15.32 -24.46 10.64
CA ARG A 160 -15.66 -23.03 10.68
C ARG A 160 -16.48 -22.73 11.92
N LEU A 161 -15.99 -21.76 12.68
CA LEU A 161 -16.64 -21.25 13.88
C LEU A 161 -17.40 -19.98 13.54
N ARG A 162 -18.70 -19.95 13.86
CA ARG A 162 -19.52 -18.73 13.80
C ARG A 162 -19.86 -18.33 15.22
N ILE A 163 -19.40 -17.16 15.63
CA ILE A 163 -19.73 -16.54 16.92
C ILE A 163 -20.71 -15.41 16.65
N SER A 164 -21.83 -15.41 17.38
CA SER A 164 -22.79 -14.32 17.38
C SER A 164 -23.04 -13.92 18.83
N THR A 165 -22.94 -12.62 19.12
CA THR A 165 -23.34 -12.06 20.41
C THR A 165 -24.85 -11.84 20.39
N ASN A 166 -25.60 -12.47 21.29
CA ASN A 166 -26.98 -12.08 21.57
C ASN A 166 -26.96 -10.95 22.61
N LYS A 167 -27.84 -9.95 22.43
CA LYS A 167 -28.11 -8.96 23.48
C LYS A 167 -28.51 -9.71 24.76
N PRO A 168 -27.96 -9.36 25.93
CA PRO A 168 -28.42 -9.97 27.18
C PRO A 168 -29.89 -9.58 27.40
N GLU A 169 -30.78 -10.58 27.44
CA GLU A 169 -32.07 -10.42 28.09
C GLU A 169 -31.79 -10.13 29.57
N GLN A 170 -32.33 -9.02 30.04
CA GLN A 170 -32.21 -8.58 31.43
C GLN A 170 -32.78 -9.67 32.35
N PRO A 171 -32.10 -10.03 33.46
CA PRO A 171 -32.73 -10.89 34.45
C PRO A 171 -33.91 -10.14 35.07
N VAL A 172 -35.07 -10.79 35.02
CA VAL A 172 -36.27 -10.41 35.78
C VAL A 172 -36.08 -10.92 37.20
N GLU A 173 -35.94 -10.00 38.15
CA GLU A 173 -36.41 -10.15 39.53
C GLU A 173 -37.35 -8.98 39.85
#